data_AF-H3AYF3-F1
#
_entry.id   AF-H3AYF3-F1
#
_cell.length_a   1.000
_cell.length_b   1.000
_cell.length_c   1.000
_cell.angle_alpha   90.00
_cell.angle_beta   90.00
_cell.angle_gamma   90.00
#
_symmetry.space_group_name_H-M   'P 1'
#
loop_
_entity.id
_entity.type
_entity.pdbx_description
1 polymer ?
#
loop_
_entity_poly.entity_id
_entity_poly.type
_entity_poly.pdbx_seq_one_letter_code
_entity_poly.pdbx_strand_id
1 'polypeptide(L)'
;TGIRMLDQPFMTDIIEASSISHMPQVIDIYSASWGPTDDGKTVDGPRELTLQAMADGVNKGRLGKGSIYVWASGDGGSYDDCNCDGYASSMWTISINSAINDGRTALYDESCSSTLASTFSNGRKRNPEAGVATTDLYGNCTLRHSGTSAAAPEAAGVFALALEANPNLTWRDMQHLTVLTSKRNQLHDEVHQWRRNGVGLEFNHLFGYGVLDAGAMVKMAKDWKTVPERFHCVGGSIQEPQKIPSDGKLVMTITTDACEGKDNFVRYLEHVQAVITVNSTRRGDLNINMTSPMGTKSILLSRRPRDDDSKVGFDKWPFMTTHTWGEDPRGTWILEVGFVGGLPQKGVLKEWTLMLHGTQSAPYIDQIVRDYQSKLAMSKKEELEEELDEAVERSLKNLLSKN
;
A
#
# COMPACT_ATOMS: atom_id res chain seq x y z
N THR A 1 -12.67 5.97 23.01
CA THR A 1 -13.63 7.03 22.63
C THR A 1 -13.65 7.15 21.13
N GLY A 2 -14.83 7.26 20.50
CA GLY A 2 -14.94 7.42 19.05
C GLY A 2 -15.00 8.89 18.62
N ILE A 3 -14.58 9.19 17.39
CA ILE A 3 -14.70 10.51 16.76
C ILE A 3 -15.93 10.47 15.82
N ARG A 4 -17.03 11.12 16.20
CA ARG A 4 -18.28 11.12 15.41
C ARG A 4 -18.18 12.15 14.28
N MET A 5 -18.00 11.67 13.06
CA MET A 5 -17.86 12.53 11.88
C MET A 5 -18.71 12.12 10.67
N LEU A 6 -19.11 10.85 10.55
CA LEU A 6 -19.89 10.34 9.42
C LEU A 6 -21.39 10.63 9.48
N ASP A 7 -21.92 10.96 10.66
CA ASP A 7 -23.34 11.30 10.83
C ASP A 7 -23.58 12.79 10.54
N GLN A 8 -23.27 13.19 9.30
CA GLN A 8 -23.39 14.54 8.80
C GLN A 8 -24.15 14.52 7.46
N PRO A 9 -24.93 15.56 7.14
CA PRO A 9 -25.62 15.64 5.84
C PRO A 9 -24.68 15.63 4.64
N PHE A 10 -23.48 16.21 4.81
CA PHE A 10 -22.42 16.25 3.80
C PHE A 10 -21.06 16.10 4.48
N MET A 11 -20.21 15.25 3.91
CA MET A 11 -18.80 15.18 4.28
C MET A 11 -18.05 16.31 3.59
N THR A 12 -17.23 17.02 4.36
CA THR A 12 -16.40 18.13 3.86
C THR A 12 -14.95 17.90 4.25
N ASP A 13 -14.03 18.43 3.46
CA ASP A 13 -12.58 18.32 3.70
C ASP A 13 -12.19 18.78 5.11
N ILE A 14 -12.82 19.83 5.65
CA ILE A 14 -12.52 20.31 7.00
C ILE A 14 -12.98 19.33 8.10
N ILE A 15 -14.08 18.61 7.89
CA ILE A 15 -14.58 17.60 8.83
C ILE A 15 -13.63 16.39 8.83
N GLU A 16 -13.22 15.94 7.64
CA GLU A 16 -12.24 14.87 7.47
C GLU A 16 -10.91 15.25 8.14
N ALA A 17 -10.32 16.38 7.75
CA ALA A 17 -9.07 16.89 8.30
C ALA A 17 -9.10 17.05 9.83
N SER A 18 -10.16 17.63 10.38
CA SER A 18 -10.31 17.82 11.83
C SER A 18 -10.44 16.50 12.58
N SER A 19 -11.02 15.47 11.95
CA SER A 19 -11.22 14.17 12.57
C SER A 19 -9.91 13.38 12.64
N ILE A 20 -9.17 13.32 11.53
CA ILE A 20 -7.90 12.56 11.46
C ILE A 20 -6.73 13.24 12.20
N SER A 21 -6.86 14.54 12.49
CA SER A 21 -5.89 15.31 13.28
C SER A 21 -6.34 15.56 14.72
N HIS A 22 -7.43 14.93 15.16
CA HIS A 22 -7.96 15.14 16.50
C HIS A 22 -6.99 14.58 17.57
N MET A 23 -6.48 15.44 18.45
CA MET A 23 -5.59 15.07 19.58
C MET A 23 -4.43 14.11 19.20
N PRO A 24 -3.54 14.49 18.26
CA PRO A 24 -2.54 13.58 17.69
C PRO A 24 -1.39 13.27 18.64
N GLN A 25 -1.33 13.95 19.79
CA GLN A 25 -0.37 13.67 20.87
C GLN A 25 -0.91 12.73 21.95
N VAL A 26 -2.21 12.41 21.89
CA VAL A 26 -2.91 11.55 22.85
C VAL A 26 -3.42 10.28 22.17
N ILE A 27 -3.91 10.40 20.92
CA ILE A 27 -4.37 9.28 20.12
C ILE A 27 -3.20 8.71 19.33
N ASP A 28 -2.89 7.44 19.57
CA ASP A 28 -1.83 6.74 18.83
C ASP A 28 -2.30 6.25 17.45
N ILE A 29 -3.50 5.64 17.42
CA ILE A 29 -4.02 4.91 16.27
C ILE A 29 -5.41 5.45 15.91
N TYR A 30 -5.59 5.77 14.63
CA TYR A 30 -6.88 6.14 14.04
C TYR A 30 -7.33 5.00 13.14
N SER A 31 -8.47 4.38 13.45
CA SER A 31 -9.08 3.35 12.61
C SER A 31 -10.24 3.95 11.84
N ALA A 32 -10.19 3.87 10.52
CA ALA A 32 -11.20 4.39 9.61
C ALA A 32 -11.59 3.35 8.56
N SER A 33 -12.85 3.37 8.17
CA SER A 33 -13.42 2.48 7.16
C SER A 33 -14.37 3.25 6.25
N TRP A 34 -14.01 4.50 5.94
CA TRP A 34 -14.75 5.39 5.07
C TRP A 34 -13.84 5.88 3.94
N GLY A 35 -14.43 6.27 2.83
CA GLY A 35 -13.71 6.70 1.65
C GLY A 35 -14.71 7.18 0.60
N PRO A 36 -14.31 7.21 -0.68
CA PRO A 36 -15.23 7.38 -1.80
C PRO A 36 -16.30 6.28 -1.81
N THR A 37 -17.28 6.39 -2.71
CA THR A 37 -18.31 5.36 -2.82
C THR A 37 -17.75 4.16 -3.59
N ASP A 38 -17.86 2.97 -3.00
CA ASP A 38 -17.42 1.68 -3.57
C ASP A 38 -18.37 1.17 -4.69
N ASP A 39 -18.63 2.02 -5.69
CA ASP A 39 -19.57 1.75 -6.77
C ASP A 39 -18.92 1.15 -8.02
N GLY A 40 -17.59 1.02 -8.05
CA GLY A 40 -16.82 0.61 -9.22
C GLY A 40 -16.69 1.70 -10.27
N LYS A 41 -16.93 2.97 -9.91
CA LYS A 41 -16.89 4.13 -10.80
C LYS A 41 -16.13 5.31 -10.21
N THR A 42 -16.27 5.53 -8.92
CA THR A 42 -15.74 6.72 -8.26
C THR A 42 -14.20 6.68 -8.25
N VAL A 43 -13.58 7.84 -8.44
CA VAL A 43 -12.15 8.06 -8.22
C VAL A 43 -12.09 9.34 -7.42
N ASP A 44 -11.76 9.24 -6.15
CA ASP A 44 -11.68 10.39 -5.24
C ASP A 44 -10.74 10.08 -4.08
N GLY A 45 -10.33 11.12 -3.35
CA GLY A 45 -9.37 10.97 -2.27
C GLY A 45 -9.35 12.19 -1.35
N PRO A 46 -8.41 12.21 -0.39
CA PRO A 46 -8.27 13.34 0.52
C PRO A 46 -7.99 14.63 -0.26
N ARG A 47 -8.73 15.68 0.08
CA ARG A 47 -8.51 17.04 -0.44
C ARG A 47 -7.39 17.72 0.35
N GLU A 48 -7.10 18.97 0.01
CA GLU A 48 -5.91 19.69 0.48
C GLU A 48 -5.76 19.73 2.02
N LEU A 49 -6.83 20.03 2.76
CA LEU A 49 -6.76 20.10 4.22
C LEU A 49 -6.54 18.72 4.84
N THR A 50 -7.23 17.71 4.30
CA THR A 50 -7.12 16.33 4.78
C THR A 50 -5.74 15.75 4.47
N LEU A 51 -5.20 15.97 3.26
CA LEU A 51 -3.82 15.60 2.91
C LEU A 51 -2.81 16.27 3.84
N GLN A 52 -2.97 17.56 4.11
CA GLN A 52 -2.11 18.29 5.06
C GLN A 52 -2.22 17.72 6.47
N ALA A 53 -3.43 17.38 6.92
CA ALA A 53 -3.66 16.77 8.23
C ALA A 53 -3.06 15.36 8.35
N MET A 54 -3.13 14.53 7.30
CA MET A 54 -2.45 13.23 7.27
C MET A 54 -0.93 13.40 7.31
N ALA A 55 -0.38 14.32 6.51
CA ALA A 55 1.04 14.63 6.49
C ALA A 55 1.52 15.13 7.87
N ASP A 56 0.78 16.03 8.50
CA ASP A 56 1.08 16.49 9.85
C ASP A 56 0.93 15.39 10.90
N GLY A 57 -0.05 14.50 10.75
CA GLY A 57 -0.24 13.33 11.59
C GLY A 57 0.98 12.42 11.61
N VAL A 58 1.47 12.01 10.44
CA VAL A 58 2.64 11.11 10.35
C VAL A 58 3.96 11.78 10.72
N ASN A 59 4.09 13.10 10.61
CA ASN A 59 5.32 13.83 10.92
C ASN A 59 5.37 14.40 12.35
N LYS A 60 4.22 14.78 12.92
CA LYS A 60 4.14 15.50 14.21
C LYS A 60 3.39 14.73 15.28
N GLY A 61 2.49 13.80 14.90
CA GLY A 61 1.74 12.98 15.85
C GLY A 61 2.63 12.11 16.73
N ARG A 62 2.12 11.68 17.88
CA ARG A 62 2.81 10.81 18.85
C ARG A 62 4.22 11.31 19.21
N LEU A 63 4.33 12.61 19.50
CA LEU A 63 5.60 13.30 19.81
C LEU A 63 6.66 13.14 18.70
N GLY A 64 6.24 13.16 17.44
CA GLY A 64 7.11 13.02 16.27
C GLY A 64 7.31 11.57 15.78
N LYS A 65 6.74 10.57 16.46
CA LYS A 65 6.76 9.17 15.98
C LYS A 65 5.78 8.92 14.82
N GLY A 66 4.80 9.81 14.67
CA GLY A 66 3.77 9.76 13.65
C GLY A 66 2.54 8.96 14.07
N SER A 67 1.38 9.55 13.88
CA SER A 67 0.08 8.90 14.02
C SER A 67 -0.02 7.69 13.08
N ILE A 68 -0.67 6.62 13.55
CA ILE A 68 -0.89 5.41 12.76
C ILE A 68 -2.33 5.45 12.23
N TYR A 69 -2.47 5.55 10.91
CA TYR A 69 -3.76 5.52 10.23
C TYR A 69 -4.03 4.12 9.68
N VAL A 70 -5.03 3.43 10.22
CA VAL A 70 -5.48 2.11 9.74
C VAL A 70 -6.73 2.31 8.91
N TRP A 71 -6.73 1.78 7.69
CA TRP A 71 -7.79 1.99 6.73
C TRP A 71 -8.34 0.68 6.19
N ALA A 72 -9.66 0.55 6.09
CA ALA A 72 -10.26 -0.54 5.33
C ALA A 72 -10.00 -0.31 3.83
N SER A 73 -9.74 -1.39 3.08
CA SER A 73 -9.45 -1.27 1.64
C SER A 73 -10.67 -1.00 0.76
N GLY A 74 -11.90 -1.24 1.23
CA GLY A 74 -13.14 -1.02 0.46
C GLY A 74 -13.96 -2.30 0.24
N ASP A 75 -15.26 -2.14 0.01
CA ASP A 75 -16.25 -3.22 -0.10
C ASP A 75 -16.90 -3.31 -1.52
N GLY A 76 -16.27 -2.74 -2.55
CA GLY A 76 -16.74 -2.69 -3.94
C GLY A 76 -16.62 -3.99 -4.74
N GLY A 77 -15.86 -4.96 -4.20
CA GLY A 77 -15.64 -6.28 -4.79
C GLY A 77 -14.94 -6.24 -6.14
N SER A 78 -15.19 -7.24 -6.99
CA SER A 78 -14.55 -7.36 -8.32
C SER A 78 -14.97 -6.31 -9.35
N TYR A 79 -15.81 -5.35 -8.95
CA TYR A 79 -16.21 -4.24 -9.81
C TYR A 79 -15.39 -2.97 -9.58
N ASP A 80 -14.65 -2.90 -8.47
CA ASP A 80 -13.85 -1.75 -8.06
C ASP A 80 -12.36 -2.10 -7.89
N ASP A 81 -11.55 -1.08 -7.66
CA ASP A 81 -10.12 -1.19 -7.42
C ASP A 81 -9.71 -0.13 -6.39
N CYS A 82 -9.22 -0.57 -5.24
CA CYS A 82 -8.92 0.32 -4.12
C CYS A 82 -7.76 1.29 -4.37
N ASN A 83 -7.03 1.19 -5.48
CA ASN A 83 -6.16 2.28 -5.94
C ASN A 83 -6.92 3.48 -6.52
N CYS A 84 -8.24 3.40 -6.69
CA CYS A 84 -9.12 4.52 -7.01
C CYS A 84 -9.66 5.25 -5.76
N ASP A 85 -9.40 4.70 -4.56
CA ASP A 85 -9.60 5.37 -3.28
C ASP A 85 -8.27 5.98 -2.81
N GLY A 86 -8.18 7.31 -2.81
CA GLY A 86 -6.99 8.03 -2.38
C GLY A 86 -6.67 7.92 -0.88
N TYR A 87 -7.61 7.44 -0.05
CA TYR A 87 -7.39 7.15 1.37
C TYR A 87 -6.73 5.78 1.55
N ALA A 88 -7.35 4.73 1.01
CA ALA A 88 -6.80 3.37 1.05
C ALA A 88 -5.46 3.25 0.30
N SER A 89 -5.27 4.02 -0.76
CA SER A 89 -4.01 4.01 -1.55
C SER A 89 -2.95 5.02 -1.10
N SER A 90 -3.18 5.73 0.01
CA SER A 90 -2.20 6.63 0.58
C SER A 90 -1.03 5.89 1.21
N MET A 91 0.21 6.33 0.97
CA MET A 91 1.39 5.79 1.68
C MET A 91 1.35 6.03 3.20
N TRP A 92 0.51 6.95 3.67
CA TRP A 92 0.38 7.28 5.09
C TRP A 92 -0.65 6.43 5.83
N THR A 93 -1.42 5.62 5.11
CA THR A 93 -2.37 4.68 5.70
C THR A 93 -1.82 3.26 5.63
N ILE A 94 -2.27 2.42 6.56
CA ILE A 94 -2.08 0.99 6.53
C ILE A 94 -3.41 0.40 6.05
N SER A 95 -3.47 0.13 4.75
CA SER A 95 -4.66 -0.44 4.11
C SER A 95 -4.78 -1.93 4.43
N ILE A 96 -5.93 -2.31 4.98
CA ILE A 96 -6.27 -3.63 5.49
C ILE A 96 -7.46 -4.17 4.73
N ASN A 97 -7.24 -5.28 4.03
CA ASN A 97 -8.29 -6.05 3.39
C ASN A 97 -8.79 -7.18 4.31
N SER A 98 -9.72 -8.00 3.84
CA SER A 98 -10.27 -9.10 4.63
C SER A 98 -9.84 -10.49 4.15
N ALA A 99 -9.92 -11.45 5.06
CA ALA A 99 -9.82 -12.88 4.80
C ALA A 99 -10.97 -13.58 5.51
N ILE A 100 -11.54 -14.61 4.89
CA ILE A 100 -12.59 -15.41 5.52
C ILE A 100 -11.99 -16.62 6.25
N ASN A 101 -12.77 -17.23 7.15
CA ASN A 101 -12.32 -18.33 8.01
C ASN A 101 -11.81 -19.58 7.27
N ASP A 102 -12.12 -19.75 5.97
CA ASP A 102 -11.60 -20.85 5.14
C ASP A 102 -10.38 -20.45 4.29
N GLY A 103 -9.81 -19.26 4.55
CA GLY A 103 -8.57 -18.78 3.92
C GLY A 103 -8.76 -18.08 2.58
N ARG A 104 -9.99 -17.94 2.09
CA ARG A 104 -10.28 -17.23 0.83
C ARG A 104 -10.57 -15.74 1.06
N THR A 105 -10.76 -15.02 -0.04
CA THR A 105 -11.24 -13.64 -0.04
C THR A 105 -12.77 -13.59 0.09
N ALA A 106 -13.27 -12.47 0.59
CA ALA A 106 -14.68 -12.16 0.61
C ALA A 106 -15.16 -11.64 -0.75
N LEU A 107 -16.47 -11.75 -1.01
CA LEU A 107 -17.06 -11.26 -2.27
C LEU A 107 -17.00 -9.75 -2.45
N TYR A 108 -16.86 -9.01 -1.35
CA TYR A 108 -16.79 -7.55 -1.33
C TYR A 108 -15.35 -7.02 -1.37
N ASP A 109 -14.34 -7.88 -1.20
CA ASP A 109 -12.95 -7.40 -1.13
C ASP A 109 -12.54 -6.75 -2.46
N GLU A 110 -12.00 -5.54 -2.37
CA GLU A 110 -11.34 -4.87 -3.48
C GLU A 110 -9.89 -5.30 -3.58
N SER A 111 -9.38 -5.42 -4.80
CA SER A 111 -7.97 -5.73 -5.06
C SER A 111 -7.23 -4.46 -5.46
N CYS A 112 -6.09 -4.20 -4.83
CA CYS A 112 -5.19 -3.12 -5.26
C CYS A 112 -3.77 -3.37 -4.74
N SER A 113 -2.79 -2.69 -5.35
CA SER A 113 -1.39 -2.89 -5.00
C SER A 113 -0.95 -2.09 -3.77
N SER A 114 -1.84 -1.27 -3.23
CA SER A 114 -1.63 -0.49 -2.00
C SER A 114 -1.95 -1.25 -0.72
N THR A 115 -2.78 -2.31 -0.77
CA THR A 115 -3.10 -3.15 0.39
C THR A 115 -1.82 -3.74 1.01
N LEU A 116 -1.63 -3.52 2.32
CA LEU A 116 -0.43 -3.99 3.00
C LEU A 116 -0.62 -5.36 3.65
N ALA A 117 -1.81 -5.63 4.21
CA ALA A 117 -2.13 -6.88 4.89
C ALA A 117 -3.64 -7.13 4.94
N SER A 118 -4.03 -8.23 5.59
CA SER A 118 -5.42 -8.54 5.88
C SER A 118 -5.64 -8.95 7.34
N THR A 119 -6.89 -8.89 7.79
CA THR A 119 -7.36 -9.59 8.99
C THR A 119 -8.65 -10.34 8.68
N PHE A 120 -9.25 -10.98 9.69
CA PHE A 120 -10.42 -11.81 9.44
C PHE A 120 -11.70 -10.97 9.37
N SER A 121 -12.61 -11.40 8.50
CA SER A 121 -13.99 -10.91 8.43
C SER A 121 -14.88 -12.02 7.87
N ASN A 122 -16.03 -11.66 7.31
CA ASN A 122 -16.99 -12.61 6.75
C ASN A 122 -17.06 -12.53 5.22
N GLY A 123 -18.14 -13.02 4.60
CA GLY A 123 -18.41 -12.64 3.21
C GLY A 123 -18.32 -13.74 2.15
N ARG A 124 -18.37 -15.03 2.52
CA ARG A 124 -18.47 -16.13 1.53
C ARG A 124 -19.82 -16.18 0.79
N LYS A 125 -20.89 -15.63 1.39
CA LYS A 125 -22.25 -15.62 0.85
C LYS A 125 -22.90 -14.25 1.10
N ARG A 126 -23.82 -13.85 0.23
CA ARG A 126 -24.62 -12.61 0.37
C ARG A 126 -25.41 -12.56 1.70
N ASN A 127 -25.82 -13.71 2.23
CA ASN A 127 -26.40 -13.84 3.56
C ASN A 127 -25.44 -14.63 4.46
N PRO A 128 -24.49 -13.97 5.14
CA PRO A 128 -23.61 -14.63 6.08
C PRO A 128 -24.38 -15.04 7.35
N GLU A 129 -24.25 -16.31 7.76
CA GLU A 129 -24.84 -16.79 9.02
C GLU A 129 -24.03 -16.34 10.26
N ALA A 130 -22.73 -16.02 10.07
CA ALA A 130 -21.84 -15.48 11.09
C ALA A 130 -20.88 -14.42 10.50
N GLY A 131 -20.66 -13.35 11.26
CA GLY A 131 -19.64 -12.33 11.03
C GLY A 131 -18.79 -12.10 12.27
N VAL A 132 -18.14 -10.94 12.35
CA VAL A 132 -17.31 -10.56 13.50
C VAL A 132 -18.21 -10.28 14.71
N ALA A 133 -17.87 -10.89 15.84
CA ALA A 133 -18.57 -10.70 17.11
C ALA A 133 -18.06 -9.43 17.81
N THR A 134 -18.95 -8.48 18.10
CA THR A 134 -18.58 -7.21 18.75
C THR A 134 -19.76 -6.56 19.47
N THR A 135 -19.49 -5.46 20.18
CA THR A 135 -20.51 -4.61 20.82
C THR A 135 -21.34 -3.86 19.79
N ASP A 136 -22.60 -3.59 20.11
CA ASP A 136 -23.55 -2.88 19.24
C ASP A 136 -24.27 -1.74 20.00
N LEU A 137 -24.98 -0.89 19.26
CA LEU A 137 -25.73 0.25 19.80
C LEU A 137 -26.72 -0.17 20.90
N TYR A 138 -27.00 0.77 21.79
CA TYR A 138 -27.98 0.61 22.88
C TYR A 138 -27.65 -0.54 23.86
N GLY A 139 -26.36 -0.85 24.03
CA GLY A 139 -25.89 -1.89 24.95
C GLY A 139 -26.08 -3.31 24.44
N ASN A 140 -26.31 -3.48 23.13
CA ASN A 140 -26.46 -4.79 22.49
C ASN A 140 -25.10 -5.39 22.09
N CYS A 141 -25.15 -6.60 21.56
CA CYS A 141 -24.02 -7.28 20.92
C CYS A 141 -24.46 -7.78 19.55
N THR A 142 -23.53 -7.84 18.60
CA THR A 142 -23.77 -8.39 17.26
C THR A 142 -22.78 -9.52 16.98
N LEU A 143 -23.25 -10.51 16.21
CA LEU A 143 -22.43 -11.59 15.64
C LEU A 143 -22.37 -11.47 14.12
N ARG A 144 -22.68 -10.29 13.58
CA ARG A 144 -22.92 -10.07 12.15
C ARG A 144 -22.18 -8.86 11.60
N HIS A 145 -21.23 -8.29 12.34
CA HIS A 145 -20.38 -7.25 11.78
C HIS A 145 -19.54 -7.82 10.62
N SER A 146 -19.31 -7.03 9.58
CA SER A 146 -18.93 -7.52 8.25
C SER A 146 -18.18 -6.46 7.45
N GLY A 147 -17.63 -6.87 6.30
CA GLY A 147 -16.91 -5.99 5.40
C GLY A 147 -15.44 -5.87 5.79
N THR A 148 -14.66 -5.23 4.94
CA THR A 148 -13.32 -4.74 5.26
C THR A 148 -13.38 -3.73 6.43
N SER A 149 -14.54 -3.09 6.63
CA SER A 149 -14.86 -2.28 7.79
C SER A 149 -14.71 -2.99 9.14
N ALA A 150 -14.87 -4.31 9.19
CA ALA A 150 -14.63 -5.11 10.40
C ALA A 150 -13.17 -5.55 10.54
N ALA A 151 -12.40 -5.57 9.45
CA ALA A 151 -11.01 -5.98 9.43
C ALA A 151 -10.07 -4.87 9.94
N ALA A 152 -10.26 -3.62 9.51
CA ALA A 152 -9.42 -2.50 9.95
C ALA A 152 -9.36 -2.31 11.49
N PRO A 153 -10.48 -2.42 12.25
CA PRO A 153 -10.43 -2.38 13.71
C PRO A 153 -9.66 -3.53 14.36
N GLU A 154 -9.68 -4.74 13.78
CA GLU A 154 -8.85 -5.86 14.28
C GLU A 154 -7.37 -5.54 14.12
N ALA A 155 -6.97 -5.00 12.96
CA ALA A 155 -5.60 -4.55 12.72
C ALA A 155 -5.17 -3.44 13.69
N ALA A 156 -6.04 -2.46 13.93
CA ALA A 156 -5.79 -1.41 14.92
C ALA A 156 -5.56 -1.99 16.34
N GLY A 157 -6.31 -3.04 16.71
CA GLY A 157 -6.09 -3.78 17.96
C GLY A 157 -4.71 -4.46 18.01
N VAL A 158 -4.30 -5.12 16.93
CA VAL A 158 -2.96 -5.73 16.82
C VAL A 158 -1.84 -4.68 16.93
N PHE A 159 -2.00 -3.53 16.27
CA PHE A 159 -1.04 -2.44 16.34
C PHE A 159 -0.96 -1.82 17.74
N ALA A 160 -2.09 -1.75 18.46
CA ALA A 160 -2.08 -1.31 19.86
C ALA A 160 -1.25 -2.25 20.75
N LEU A 161 -1.35 -3.57 20.56
CA LEU A 161 -0.52 -4.55 21.28
C LEU A 161 0.97 -4.39 20.94
N ALA A 162 1.30 -4.10 19.67
CA ALA A 162 2.67 -3.85 19.24
C ALA A 162 3.23 -2.56 19.86
N LEU A 163 2.43 -1.49 19.93
CA LEU A 163 2.79 -0.24 20.61
C LEU A 163 2.95 -0.41 22.12
N GLU A 164 2.13 -1.24 22.76
CA GLU A 164 2.29 -1.58 24.18
C GLU A 164 3.64 -2.27 24.41
N ALA A 165 4.03 -3.16 23.50
CA ALA A 165 5.30 -3.86 23.58
C ALA A 165 6.51 -2.95 23.27
N ASN A 166 6.35 -1.96 22.40
CA ASN A 166 7.36 -0.95 22.09
C ASN A 166 6.71 0.40 21.73
N PRO A 167 6.62 1.34 22.68
CA PRO A 167 5.98 2.64 22.44
C PRO A 167 6.82 3.57 21.54
N ASN A 168 8.04 3.17 21.16
CA ASN A 168 8.93 3.96 20.30
C ASN A 168 8.75 3.68 18.82
N LEU A 169 7.95 2.68 18.44
CA LEU A 169 7.63 2.41 17.04
C LEU A 169 7.05 3.65 16.36
N THR A 170 7.63 4.01 15.23
CA THR A 170 7.12 5.04 14.32
C THR A 170 5.99 4.49 13.43
N TRP A 171 5.29 5.37 12.72
CA TRP A 171 4.28 4.96 11.74
C TRP A 171 4.84 4.02 10.65
N ARG A 172 6.08 4.26 10.20
CA ARG A 172 6.80 3.38 9.25
C ARG A 172 7.22 2.07 9.88
N ASP A 173 7.73 2.09 11.12
CA ASP A 173 8.07 0.85 11.82
C ASP A 173 6.85 -0.09 11.89
N MET A 174 5.65 0.45 12.11
CA MET A 174 4.42 -0.34 12.10
C MET A 174 4.12 -0.99 10.74
N GLN A 175 4.37 -0.28 9.63
CA GLN A 175 4.25 -0.83 8.28
C GLN A 175 5.31 -1.91 8.01
N HIS A 176 6.59 -1.68 8.36
CA HIS A 176 7.64 -2.70 8.24
C HIS A 176 7.31 -3.96 9.04
N LEU A 177 6.89 -3.82 10.30
CA LEU A 177 6.45 -4.94 11.12
C LEU A 177 5.29 -5.68 10.47
N THR A 178 4.32 -4.96 9.88
CA THR A 178 3.20 -5.56 9.14
C THR A 178 3.70 -6.42 7.98
N VAL A 179 4.53 -5.88 7.09
CA VAL A 179 5.12 -6.61 5.96
C VAL A 179 5.83 -7.89 6.40
N LEU A 180 6.68 -7.77 7.43
CA LEU A 180 7.58 -8.85 7.88
C LEU A 180 6.89 -9.93 8.72
N THR A 181 5.78 -9.60 9.38
CA THR A 181 5.12 -10.52 10.34
C THR A 181 3.85 -11.15 9.77
N SER A 182 3.19 -10.51 8.80
CA SER A 182 2.02 -11.07 8.11
C SER A 182 2.30 -12.44 7.49
N LYS A 183 1.30 -13.31 7.55
CA LYS A 183 1.40 -14.72 7.15
C LYS A 183 0.47 -15.04 5.99
N ARG A 184 1.02 -15.69 4.98
CA ARG A 184 0.26 -16.32 3.89
C ARG A 184 -0.51 -17.57 4.34
N ASN A 185 -0.12 -18.20 5.45
CA ASN A 185 -0.53 -19.58 5.78
C ASN A 185 -2.03 -19.83 5.58
N GLN A 186 -2.34 -20.82 4.75
CA GLN A 186 -3.71 -21.24 4.41
C GLN A 186 -4.56 -20.17 3.70
N LEU A 187 -3.93 -19.15 3.09
CA LEU A 187 -4.62 -18.19 2.24
C LEU A 187 -4.64 -18.65 0.77
N HIS A 188 -5.82 -18.56 0.17
CA HIS A 188 -6.12 -19.07 -1.16
C HIS A 188 -6.72 -17.95 -2.02
N ASP A 189 -6.01 -17.58 -3.08
CA ASP A 189 -6.49 -16.68 -4.12
C ASP A 189 -6.24 -17.32 -5.49
N GLU A 190 -7.33 -17.64 -6.19
CA GLU A 190 -7.30 -18.25 -7.52
C GLU A 190 -7.10 -17.20 -8.62
N VAL A 191 -7.36 -15.91 -8.35
CA VAL A 191 -7.41 -14.83 -9.33
C VAL A 191 -6.04 -14.18 -9.52
N HIS A 192 -5.43 -13.62 -8.47
CA HIS A 192 -4.17 -12.88 -8.61
C HIS A 192 -2.93 -13.72 -8.31
N GLN A 193 -3.11 -14.87 -7.64
CA GLN A 193 -2.05 -15.78 -7.21
C GLN A 193 -1.03 -15.10 -6.27
N TRP A 194 -0.28 -15.91 -5.51
CA TRP A 194 0.81 -15.41 -4.69
C TRP A 194 2.07 -15.23 -5.54
N ARG A 195 2.76 -14.11 -5.34
CA ARG A 195 4.01 -13.79 -6.04
C ARG A 195 5.10 -13.47 -5.04
N ARG A 196 6.35 -13.63 -5.47
CA ARG A 196 7.54 -13.17 -4.74
C ARG A 196 8.10 -11.95 -5.43
N ASN A 197 8.49 -10.97 -4.63
CA ASN A 197 9.16 -9.79 -5.13
C ASN A 197 10.67 -10.03 -5.28
N GLY A 198 11.42 -9.01 -5.69
CA GLY A 198 12.86 -9.08 -5.98
C GLY A 198 13.71 -9.51 -4.79
N VAL A 199 13.26 -9.20 -3.56
CA VAL A 199 13.93 -9.57 -2.30
C VAL A 199 13.31 -10.81 -1.63
N GLY A 200 12.48 -11.56 -2.37
CA GLY A 200 11.91 -12.84 -1.94
C GLY A 200 10.69 -12.76 -1.03
N LEU A 201 10.14 -11.57 -0.78
CA LEU A 201 8.93 -11.42 0.04
C LEU A 201 7.68 -11.86 -0.75
N GLU A 202 6.88 -12.72 -0.15
CA GLU A 202 5.60 -13.16 -0.71
C GLU A 202 4.50 -12.11 -0.48
N PHE A 203 3.81 -11.75 -1.57
CA PHE A 203 2.69 -10.83 -1.58
C PHE A 203 1.56 -11.33 -2.49
N ASN A 204 0.37 -10.77 -2.29
CA ASN A 204 -0.81 -11.00 -3.10
C ASN A 204 -1.63 -9.70 -3.22
N HIS A 205 -2.33 -9.53 -4.33
CA HIS A 205 -3.04 -8.29 -4.63
C HIS A 205 -4.31 -8.06 -3.78
N LEU A 206 -4.88 -9.13 -3.21
CA LEU A 206 -6.00 -9.05 -2.28
C LEU A 206 -5.50 -9.08 -0.83
N PHE A 207 -4.56 -9.97 -0.51
CA PHE A 207 -4.11 -10.17 0.88
C PHE A 207 -2.92 -9.31 1.32
N GLY A 208 -2.36 -8.47 0.45
CA GLY A 208 -1.08 -7.80 0.68
C GLY A 208 0.00 -8.82 1.03
N TYR A 209 0.71 -8.62 2.13
CA TYR A 209 1.74 -9.53 2.64
C TYR A 209 1.18 -10.71 3.47
N GLY A 210 -0.15 -10.82 3.59
CA GLY A 210 -0.86 -11.88 4.32
C GLY A 210 -1.66 -11.38 5.52
N VAL A 211 -2.20 -12.32 6.30
CA VAL A 211 -2.96 -12.00 7.51
C VAL A 211 -2.04 -11.62 8.66
N LEU A 212 -2.42 -10.60 9.44
CA LEU A 212 -1.66 -10.16 10.60
C LEU A 212 -1.50 -11.28 11.65
N ASP A 213 -0.28 -11.42 12.17
CA ASP A 213 0.04 -12.31 13.28
C ASP A 213 0.43 -11.48 14.50
N ALA A 214 -0.53 -11.29 15.43
CA ALA A 214 -0.33 -10.47 16.62
C ALA A 214 0.82 -10.95 17.49
N GLY A 215 0.99 -12.27 17.63
CA GLY A 215 2.07 -12.85 18.42
C GLY A 215 3.44 -12.59 17.81
N ALA A 216 3.57 -12.79 16.49
CA ALA A 216 4.80 -12.49 15.76
C ALA A 216 5.12 -10.99 15.78
N MET A 217 4.11 -10.13 15.60
CA MET A 217 4.27 -8.67 15.61
C MET A 217 4.74 -8.16 16.97
N VAL A 218 4.07 -8.54 18.07
CA VAL A 218 4.47 -8.17 19.43
C VAL A 218 5.86 -8.70 19.76
N LYS A 219 6.20 -9.93 19.35
CA LYS A 219 7.52 -10.51 19.59
C LYS A 219 8.62 -9.75 18.87
N MET A 220 8.40 -9.35 17.62
CA MET A 220 9.37 -8.58 16.84
C MET A 220 9.47 -7.13 17.35
N ALA A 221 8.35 -6.50 17.71
CA ALA A 221 8.28 -5.14 18.23
C ALA A 221 9.19 -4.91 19.46
N LYS A 222 9.26 -5.88 20.38
CA LYS A 222 10.07 -5.80 21.62
C LYS A 222 11.55 -5.49 21.38
N ASP A 223 12.11 -6.04 20.31
CA ASP A 223 13.52 -5.89 19.96
C ASP A 223 13.73 -4.97 18.73
N TRP A 224 12.65 -4.36 18.22
CA TRP A 224 12.68 -3.59 16.98
C TRP A 224 13.48 -2.31 17.16
N LYS A 225 14.45 -2.11 16.25
CA LYS A 225 15.15 -0.84 16.10
C LYS A 225 14.46 -0.02 15.02
N THR A 226 14.21 1.26 15.29
CA THR A 226 13.56 2.14 14.31
C THR A 226 14.35 2.18 13.00
N VAL A 227 13.62 2.09 11.88
CA VAL A 227 14.21 2.15 10.54
C VAL A 227 14.83 3.52 10.24
N PRO A 228 15.79 3.61 9.31
CA PRO A 228 16.42 4.88 8.93
C PRO A 228 15.43 5.94 8.43
N GLU A 229 15.89 7.18 8.29
CA GLU A 229 15.09 8.30 7.81
C GLU A 229 14.49 8.03 6.42
N ARG A 230 13.26 8.50 6.21
CA ARG A 230 12.54 8.34 4.93
C ARG A 230 12.97 9.42 3.94
N PHE A 231 13.31 9.00 2.73
CA PHE A 231 13.56 9.87 1.60
C PHE A 231 12.51 9.69 0.51
N HIS A 232 12.44 10.67 -0.39
CA HIS A 232 11.62 10.58 -1.59
C HIS A 232 12.43 11.04 -2.81
N CYS A 233 12.41 10.23 -3.86
CA CYS A 233 13.08 10.52 -5.12
C CYS A 233 12.04 10.55 -6.25
N VAL A 234 12.11 11.58 -7.10
CA VAL A 234 11.46 11.56 -8.40
C VAL A 234 12.38 10.79 -9.34
N GLY A 235 12.09 9.50 -9.54
CA GLY A 235 12.93 8.60 -10.33
C GLY A 235 12.95 8.97 -11.82
N GLY A 236 11.91 9.64 -12.30
CA GLY A 236 11.83 10.20 -13.65
C GLY A 236 10.42 10.66 -13.98
N SER A 237 10.28 11.40 -15.08
CA SER A 237 8.98 11.86 -15.58
C SER A 237 8.98 11.89 -17.10
N ILE A 238 7.86 11.45 -17.68
CA ILE A 238 7.58 11.54 -19.11
C ILE A 238 6.31 12.37 -19.26
N GLN A 239 6.41 13.52 -19.93
CA GLN A 239 5.31 14.46 -20.15
C GLN A 239 4.91 14.57 -21.63
N GLU A 240 5.47 13.73 -22.48
CA GLU A 240 5.13 13.70 -23.90
C GLU A 240 3.90 12.80 -24.14
N PRO A 241 2.80 13.32 -24.72
CA PRO A 241 1.58 12.54 -24.91
C PRO A 241 1.77 11.36 -25.86
N GLN A 242 1.44 10.16 -25.39
CA GLN A 242 1.50 8.91 -26.15
C GLN A 242 0.11 8.31 -26.33
N LYS A 243 -0.23 7.96 -27.58
CA LYS A 243 -1.49 7.27 -27.89
C LYS A 243 -1.44 5.84 -27.37
N ILE A 244 -2.48 5.43 -26.66
CA ILE A 244 -2.65 4.03 -26.25
C ILE A 244 -3.18 3.26 -27.46
N PRO A 245 -2.48 2.20 -27.93
CA PRO A 245 -2.98 1.33 -28.97
C PRO A 245 -4.36 0.75 -28.61
N SER A 246 -5.26 0.64 -29.59
CA SER A 246 -6.58 0.01 -29.39
C SER A 246 -6.49 -1.51 -29.23
N ASP A 247 -5.39 -2.11 -29.70
CA ASP A 247 -5.04 -3.51 -29.52
C ASP A 247 -3.60 -3.61 -29.00
N GLY A 248 -3.33 -4.54 -28.09
CA GLY A 248 -2.08 -4.64 -27.36
C GLY A 248 -1.96 -3.62 -26.21
N LYS A 249 -0.72 -3.20 -25.91
CA LYS A 249 -0.42 -2.27 -24.81
C LYS A 249 0.61 -1.23 -25.26
N LEU A 250 0.45 -0.01 -24.76
CA LEU A 250 1.51 0.99 -24.72
C LEU A 250 2.52 0.59 -23.64
N VAL A 251 3.81 0.61 -23.98
CA VAL A 251 4.91 0.31 -23.05
C VAL A 251 5.79 1.53 -22.94
N MET A 252 5.89 2.09 -21.74
CA MET A 252 6.76 3.22 -21.41
C MET A 252 7.88 2.73 -20.49
N THR A 253 9.06 3.35 -20.60
CA THR A 253 10.21 3.02 -19.75
C THR A 253 10.84 4.25 -19.12
N ILE A 254 11.20 4.15 -17.85
CA ILE A 254 12.02 5.13 -17.13
C ILE A 254 13.22 4.38 -16.56
N THR A 255 14.43 4.75 -16.97
CA THR A 255 15.66 4.27 -16.34
C THR A 255 16.13 5.31 -15.33
N THR A 256 16.35 4.89 -14.08
CA THR A 256 16.68 5.78 -12.97
C THR A 256 17.86 5.26 -12.14
N ASP A 257 18.64 6.18 -11.59
CA ASP A 257 19.63 5.93 -10.54
C ASP A 257 19.04 6.12 -9.13
N ALA A 258 17.71 6.32 -9.05
CA ALA A 258 16.99 6.57 -7.80
C ALA A 258 17.55 7.73 -6.96
N CYS A 259 18.07 8.77 -7.64
CA CYS A 259 18.68 9.95 -7.02
C CYS A 259 20.03 9.66 -6.34
N GLU A 260 20.77 8.65 -6.81
CA GLU A 260 22.11 8.33 -6.29
C GLU A 260 23.03 9.57 -6.26
N GLY A 261 23.77 9.71 -5.17
CA GLY A 261 24.66 10.85 -4.93
C GLY A 261 23.97 12.15 -4.47
N LYS A 262 22.65 12.14 -4.25
CA LYS A 262 21.89 13.27 -3.69
C LYS A 262 21.37 12.96 -2.29
N ASP A 263 21.02 14.02 -1.54
CA ASP A 263 20.46 13.91 -0.18
C ASP A 263 19.13 13.14 -0.13
N ASN A 264 18.45 12.97 -1.26
CA ASN A 264 17.16 12.28 -1.36
C ASN A 264 17.24 10.93 -2.09
N PHE A 265 18.43 10.32 -2.14
CA PHE A 265 18.65 8.97 -2.64
C PHE A 265 17.68 7.97 -1.98
N VAL A 266 17.21 6.99 -2.74
CA VAL A 266 16.41 5.87 -2.22
C VAL A 266 17.03 4.58 -2.73
N ARG A 267 17.47 3.73 -1.79
CA ARG A 267 18.07 2.42 -2.09
C ARG A 267 17.17 1.27 -1.71
N TYR A 268 16.46 1.36 -0.59
CA TYR A 268 15.55 0.30 -0.12
C TYR A 268 14.12 0.82 -0.15
N LEU A 269 13.32 0.27 -1.06
CA LEU A 269 11.94 0.72 -1.28
C LEU A 269 11.01 0.42 -0.11
N GLU A 270 10.07 1.32 0.12
CA GLU A 270 8.87 1.13 0.95
C GLU A 270 7.62 1.27 0.09
N HIS A 271 7.39 2.47 -0.46
CA HIS A 271 6.24 2.77 -1.31
C HIS A 271 6.72 3.27 -2.67
N VAL A 272 6.00 2.89 -3.72
CA VAL A 272 6.23 3.44 -5.06
C VAL A 272 4.91 3.99 -5.60
N GLN A 273 4.96 5.19 -6.17
CA GLN A 273 3.81 5.81 -6.84
C GLN A 273 4.10 6.03 -8.32
N ALA A 274 3.14 5.68 -9.17
CA ALA A 274 3.08 6.13 -10.56
C ALA A 274 2.02 7.22 -10.66
N VAL A 275 2.45 8.48 -10.70
CA VAL A 275 1.56 9.63 -10.87
C VAL A 275 1.23 9.76 -12.34
N ILE A 276 -0.02 9.49 -12.70
CA ILE A 276 -0.45 9.33 -14.10
C ILE A 276 -1.53 10.35 -14.45
N THR A 277 -1.34 10.99 -15.61
CA THR A 277 -2.40 11.74 -16.30
C THR A 277 -2.73 11.01 -17.59
N VAL A 278 -3.93 10.45 -17.71
CA VAL A 278 -4.40 9.69 -18.88
C VAL A 278 -5.87 9.98 -19.15
N ASN A 279 -6.24 10.15 -20.42
CA ASN A 279 -7.63 10.17 -20.83
C ASN A 279 -7.98 8.93 -21.66
N SER A 280 -9.25 8.55 -21.63
CA SER A 280 -9.79 7.41 -22.38
C SER A 280 -11.23 7.69 -22.80
N THR A 281 -11.68 7.08 -23.89
CA THR A 281 -13.09 7.01 -24.26
C THR A 281 -13.91 6.21 -23.25
N ARG A 282 -13.27 5.37 -22.43
CA ARG A 282 -13.86 4.68 -21.29
C ARG A 282 -12.79 4.36 -20.25
N ARG A 283 -12.83 5.04 -19.10
CA ARG A 283 -11.83 4.91 -18.03
C ARG A 283 -11.81 3.51 -17.42
N GLY A 284 -12.98 2.90 -17.19
CA GLY A 284 -13.09 1.56 -16.61
C GLY A 284 -12.52 0.41 -17.44
N ASP A 285 -12.22 0.66 -18.72
CA ASP A 285 -11.54 -0.33 -19.57
C ASP A 285 -10.01 -0.17 -19.52
N LEU A 286 -9.45 0.85 -18.87
CA LEU A 286 -8.01 0.97 -18.69
C LEU A 286 -7.48 -0.17 -17.81
N ASN A 287 -6.32 -0.71 -18.20
CA ASN A 287 -5.50 -1.57 -17.35
C ASN A 287 -4.09 -1.01 -17.31
N ILE A 288 -3.58 -0.80 -16.10
CA ILE A 288 -2.27 -0.20 -15.86
C ILE A 288 -1.47 -1.16 -14.99
N ASN A 289 -0.29 -1.56 -15.48
CA ASN A 289 0.67 -2.36 -14.72
C ASN A 289 2.02 -1.67 -14.70
N MET A 290 2.77 -1.85 -13.61
CA MET A 290 4.13 -1.36 -13.47
C MET A 290 5.05 -2.50 -13.06
N THR A 291 6.23 -2.58 -13.67
CA THR A 291 7.26 -3.58 -13.33
C THR A 291 8.52 -2.89 -12.83
N SER A 292 9.02 -3.31 -11.68
CA SER A 292 10.27 -2.81 -11.09
C SER A 292 11.50 -3.35 -11.82
N PRO A 293 12.69 -2.75 -11.61
CA PRO A 293 13.95 -3.26 -12.18
C PRO A 293 14.27 -4.70 -11.77
N MET A 294 13.87 -5.11 -10.56
CA MET A 294 14.02 -6.49 -10.08
C MET A 294 12.95 -7.46 -10.61
N GLY A 295 12.05 -7.00 -11.51
CA GLY A 295 11.08 -7.85 -12.20
C GLY A 295 9.72 -7.98 -11.51
N THR A 296 9.49 -7.27 -10.40
CA THR A 296 8.22 -7.34 -9.66
C THR A 296 7.13 -6.57 -10.37
N LYS A 297 6.12 -7.29 -10.84
CA LYS A 297 4.97 -6.71 -11.53
C LYS A 297 3.83 -6.35 -10.59
N SER A 298 3.46 -5.08 -10.52
CA SER A 298 2.30 -4.57 -9.79
C SER A 298 1.16 -4.22 -10.75
N ILE A 299 -0.05 -4.66 -10.42
CA ILE A 299 -1.27 -4.19 -11.09
C ILE A 299 -1.65 -2.90 -10.39
N LEU A 300 -1.56 -1.77 -11.10
CA LEU A 300 -1.88 -0.46 -10.54
C LEU A 300 -3.36 -0.12 -10.70
N LEU A 301 -3.97 -0.58 -11.81
CA LEU A 301 -5.39 -0.45 -12.08
C LEU A 301 -5.90 -1.68 -12.82
N SER A 302 -6.87 -2.36 -12.22
CA SER A 302 -7.68 -3.39 -12.83
C SER A 302 -8.87 -2.80 -13.59
N ARG A 303 -9.45 -3.60 -14.49
CA ARG A 303 -10.66 -3.20 -15.22
C ARG A 303 -11.80 -2.98 -14.23
N ARG A 304 -12.47 -1.82 -14.32
CA ARG A 304 -13.67 -1.50 -13.54
C ARG A 304 -14.89 -1.45 -14.46
N PRO A 305 -15.69 -2.54 -14.55
CA PRO A 305 -16.75 -2.66 -15.56
C PRO A 305 -17.85 -1.61 -15.48
N ARG A 306 -18.04 -0.96 -14.32
CA ARG A 306 -19.08 0.04 -14.11
C ARG A 306 -18.62 1.46 -14.44
N ASP A 307 -17.32 1.72 -14.44
CA ASP A 307 -16.73 3.03 -14.71
C ASP A 307 -16.81 3.37 -16.21
N ASP A 308 -17.82 4.16 -16.55
CA ASP A 308 -18.13 4.65 -17.89
C ASP A 308 -17.64 6.08 -18.14
N ASP A 309 -16.75 6.61 -17.27
CA ASP A 309 -16.17 7.92 -17.50
C ASP A 309 -15.45 7.98 -18.86
N SER A 310 -15.78 9.01 -19.62
CA SER A 310 -15.24 9.27 -20.96
C SER A 310 -14.73 10.71 -21.10
N LYS A 311 -14.70 11.45 -19.98
CA LYS A 311 -14.44 12.89 -19.96
C LYS A 311 -13.17 13.24 -19.21
N VAL A 312 -12.98 12.65 -18.03
CA VAL A 312 -11.91 13.06 -17.11
C VAL A 312 -10.68 12.18 -17.27
N GLY A 313 -10.86 10.87 -17.22
CA GLY A 313 -9.77 9.92 -17.07
C GLY A 313 -9.16 9.97 -15.66
N PHE A 314 -7.84 9.96 -15.60
CA PHE A 314 -7.06 10.24 -14.38
C PHE A 314 -6.23 11.50 -14.63
N ASP A 315 -6.21 12.40 -13.66
CA ASP A 315 -5.41 13.62 -13.70
C ASP A 315 -4.47 13.64 -12.51
N LYS A 316 -3.16 13.52 -12.78
CA LYS A 316 -2.10 13.40 -11.76
C LYS A 316 -2.44 12.42 -10.64
N TRP A 317 -3.06 11.30 -10.98
CA TRP A 317 -3.50 10.33 -9.98
C TRP A 317 -2.33 9.46 -9.51
N PRO A 318 -2.04 9.40 -8.19
CA PRO A 318 -0.85 8.74 -7.66
C PRO A 318 -1.11 7.26 -7.36
N PHE A 319 -1.23 6.42 -8.40
CA PHE A 319 -1.37 4.97 -8.20
C PHE A 319 -0.21 4.43 -7.38
N MET A 320 -0.49 3.69 -6.31
CA MET A 320 0.51 3.25 -5.33
C MET A 320 0.68 1.73 -5.34
N THR A 321 1.91 1.25 -5.12
CA THR A 321 2.20 -0.15 -4.84
C THR A 321 3.14 -0.31 -3.64
N THR A 322 2.86 -1.32 -2.82
CA THR A 322 3.73 -1.79 -1.74
C THR A 322 4.48 -3.07 -2.14
N HIS A 323 4.13 -3.73 -3.24
CA HIS A 323 4.66 -5.06 -3.59
C HIS A 323 6.19 -5.11 -3.77
N THR A 324 6.81 -3.98 -4.09
CA THR A 324 8.26 -3.84 -4.30
C THR A 324 9.00 -3.50 -3.00
N TRP A 325 8.38 -3.70 -1.83
CA TRP A 325 9.01 -3.40 -0.54
C TRP A 325 10.36 -4.11 -0.39
N GLY A 326 11.38 -3.35 -0.01
CA GLY A 326 12.76 -3.79 0.18
C GLY A 326 13.62 -3.83 -1.09
N GLU A 327 13.05 -3.71 -2.28
CA GLU A 327 13.82 -3.77 -3.53
C GLU A 327 14.71 -2.55 -3.76
N ASP A 328 15.82 -2.76 -4.48
CA ASP A 328 16.62 -1.70 -5.09
C ASP A 328 15.88 -1.10 -6.30
N PRO A 329 15.53 0.21 -6.25
CA PRO A 329 14.79 0.86 -7.33
C PRO A 329 15.65 1.28 -8.53
N ARG A 330 16.98 1.14 -8.47
CA ARG A 330 17.89 1.52 -9.58
C ARG A 330 17.69 0.61 -10.78
N GLY A 331 17.69 1.20 -11.97
CA GLY A 331 17.50 0.50 -13.24
C GLY A 331 16.21 0.90 -13.96
N THR A 332 15.67 -0.01 -14.76
CA THR A 332 14.57 0.29 -15.69
C THR A 332 13.22 -0.12 -15.12
N TRP A 333 12.35 0.88 -14.94
CA TRP A 333 10.94 0.73 -14.64
C TRP A 333 10.13 0.69 -15.92
N ILE A 334 9.14 -0.20 -15.98
CA ILE A 334 8.26 -0.38 -17.13
C ILE A 334 6.82 -0.09 -16.74
N LEU A 335 6.15 0.82 -17.44
CA LEU A 335 4.71 1.05 -17.33
C LEU A 335 4.01 0.48 -18.57
N GLU A 336 3.07 -0.44 -18.37
CA GLU A 336 2.20 -0.98 -19.40
C GLU A 336 0.80 -0.40 -19.24
N VAL A 337 0.30 0.29 -20.27
CA VAL A 337 -1.06 0.83 -20.31
C VAL A 337 -1.81 0.24 -21.50
N GLY A 338 -2.99 -0.32 -21.27
CA GLY A 338 -3.81 -0.89 -22.34
C GLY A 338 -5.29 -0.85 -22.01
N PHE A 339 -6.09 -1.47 -22.87
CA PHE A 339 -7.53 -1.61 -22.68
C PHE A 339 -7.92 -3.07 -22.50
N VAL A 340 -8.84 -3.33 -21.56
CA VAL A 340 -9.45 -4.63 -21.31
C VAL A 340 -10.96 -4.48 -21.41
N GLY A 341 -11.58 -5.14 -22.39
CA GLY A 341 -13.00 -5.03 -22.67
C GLY A 341 -13.36 -5.63 -24.02
N GLY A 342 -14.67 -5.72 -24.31
CA GLY A 342 -15.15 -6.27 -25.58
C GLY A 342 -15.19 -5.27 -26.74
N LEU A 343 -15.06 -3.96 -26.45
CA LEU A 343 -15.15 -2.89 -27.44
C LEU A 343 -13.82 -2.15 -27.54
N PRO A 344 -13.34 -1.79 -28.76
CA PRO A 344 -12.15 -0.99 -28.93
C PRO A 344 -12.30 0.39 -28.27
N GLN A 345 -11.32 0.76 -27.44
CA GLN A 345 -11.23 2.06 -26.81
C GLN A 345 -10.07 2.88 -27.39
N LYS A 346 -10.07 4.18 -27.11
CA LYS A 346 -8.99 5.11 -27.47
C LYS A 346 -8.63 5.93 -26.26
N GLY A 347 -7.34 6.23 -26.10
CA GLY A 347 -6.87 7.07 -25.01
C GLY A 347 -5.47 7.59 -25.26
N VAL A 348 -5.07 8.57 -24.45
CA VAL A 348 -3.75 9.19 -24.52
C VAL A 348 -3.19 9.27 -23.10
N LEU A 349 -2.05 8.61 -22.88
CA LEU A 349 -1.23 8.82 -21.70
C LEU A 349 -0.48 10.13 -21.88
N LYS A 350 -0.76 11.13 -21.04
CA LYS A 350 -0.17 12.48 -21.16
C LYS A 350 1.05 12.64 -20.28
N GLU A 351 0.99 12.09 -19.06
CA GLU A 351 2.06 12.21 -18.07
C GLU A 351 2.19 10.92 -17.29
N TRP A 352 3.44 10.52 -17.02
CA TRP A 352 3.81 9.51 -16.03
C TRP A 352 5.04 10.00 -15.27
N THR A 353 4.88 10.16 -13.96
CA THR A 353 5.99 10.44 -13.04
C THR A 353 6.16 9.29 -12.06
N LEU A 354 7.38 8.77 -11.95
CA LEU A 354 7.76 7.72 -11.00
C LEU A 354 8.25 8.36 -9.69
N MET A 355 7.58 8.07 -8.58
CA MET A 355 7.98 8.53 -7.25
C MET A 355 8.36 7.33 -6.38
N LEU A 356 9.54 7.39 -5.80
CA LEU A 356 10.16 6.34 -5.01
C LEU A 356 10.26 6.82 -3.57
N HIS A 357 9.80 6.02 -2.62
CA HIS A 357 9.88 6.31 -1.18
C HIS A 357 10.58 5.16 -0.46
N GLY A 358 11.49 5.49 0.45
CA GLY A 358 12.22 4.48 1.19
C GLY A 358 13.41 5.05 1.94
N THR A 359 14.44 4.24 2.11
CA THR A 359 15.65 4.59 2.88
C THR A 359 16.90 4.54 2.02
N GLN A 360 17.93 5.29 2.43
CA GLN A 360 19.27 5.20 1.83
C GLN A 360 20.10 4.05 2.41
N SER A 361 19.95 3.81 3.71
CA SER A 361 20.66 2.78 4.45
C SER A 361 19.76 1.58 4.71
N ALA A 362 20.37 0.41 4.76
CA ALA A 362 19.68 -0.86 4.96
C ALA A 362 18.85 -0.87 6.28
N PRO A 363 17.52 -1.08 6.22
CA PRO A 363 16.68 -1.02 7.41
C PRO A 363 16.79 -2.24 8.34
N TYR A 364 17.32 -3.39 7.87
CA TYR A 364 17.27 -4.65 8.62
C TYR A 364 18.62 -5.20 9.11
N ILE A 365 19.76 -4.64 8.69
CA ILE A 365 21.11 -5.06 9.13
C ILE A 365 21.23 -5.13 10.66
N ASP A 366 20.65 -4.18 11.37
CA ASP A 366 20.76 -4.08 12.82
C ASP A 366 19.66 -4.83 13.59
N GLN A 367 18.66 -5.38 12.89
CA GLN A 367 17.53 -6.09 13.51
C GLN A 367 17.94 -7.48 13.99
N ILE A 368 17.29 -7.95 15.06
CA ILE A 368 17.55 -9.27 15.63
C ILE A 368 16.72 -10.34 14.91
N VAL A 369 17.41 -11.28 14.25
CA VAL A 369 16.77 -12.43 13.61
C VAL A 369 16.69 -13.59 14.61
N ARG A 370 15.46 -13.96 14.99
CA ARG A 370 15.19 -15.09 15.89
C ARG A 370 14.78 -16.37 15.14
N ASP A 371 14.28 -16.23 13.92
CA ASP A 371 13.82 -17.31 13.06
C ASP A 371 14.43 -17.14 11.67
N TYR A 372 15.29 -18.07 11.25
CA TYR A 372 16.00 -18.03 9.98
C TYR A 372 15.11 -18.25 8.76
N GLN A 373 13.87 -18.73 8.95
CA GLN A 373 12.88 -18.85 7.87
C GLN A 373 11.93 -17.66 7.80
N SER A 374 12.10 -16.66 8.69
CA SER A 374 11.25 -15.46 8.69
C SER A 374 11.53 -14.55 7.50
N LYS A 375 10.54 -13.72 7.14
CA LYS A 375 10.70 -12.65 6.14
C LYS A 375 11.86 -11.71 6.49
N LEU A 376 12.03 -11.38 7.78
CA LEU A 376 13.14 -10.56 8.25
C LEU A 376 14.50 -11.21 7.96
N ALA A 377 14.63 -12.53 8.16
CA ALA A 377 15.87 -13.23 7.85
C ALA A 377 16.19 -13.18 6.34
N MET A 378 15.18 -13.33 5.49
CA MET A 378 15.33 -13.25 4.04
C MET A 378 15.75 -11.84 3.60
N SER A 379 15.02 -10.80 4.01
CA SER A 379 15.34 -9.41 3.64
C SER A 379 16.70 -8.97 4.18
N LYS A 380 17.02 -9.33 5.43
CA LYS A 380 18.34 -9.03 6.00
C LYS A 380 19.47 -9.72 5.25
N LYS A 381 19.26 -10.95 4.80
CA LYS A 381 20.25 -11.67 4.00
C LYS A 381 20.52 -10.94 2.68
N GLU A 382 19.46 -10.54 1.98
CA GLU A 382 19.57 -9.79 0.72
C GLU A 382 20.34 -8.48 0.92
N GLU A 383 19.99 -7.69 1.94
CA GLU A 383 20.70 -6.43 2.27
C GLU A 383 22.20 -6.65 2.51
N LEU A 384 22.57 -7.74 3.19
CA LEU A 384 23.98 -8.06 3.44
C LEU A 384 24.73 -8.48 2.16
N GLU A 385 24.05 -9.20 1.25
CA GLU A 385 24.62 -9.58 -0.05
C GLU A 385 24.85 -8.33 -0.91
N GLU A 386 23.87 -7.42 -0.98
CA GLU A 386 24.00 -6.15 -1.72
C GLU A 386 25.09 -5.22 -1.16
N GLU A 387 25.18 -5.07 0.17
CA GLU A 387 26.23 -4.25 0.79
C GLU A 387 27.64 -4.83 0.55
N LEU A 388 27.75 -6.16 0.54
CA LEU A 388 29.01 -6.84 0.23
C LEU A 388 29.41 -6.60 -1.23
N ASP A 389 28.49 -6.75 -2.17
CA ASP A 389 28.74 -6.55 -3.59
C ASP A 389 29.19 -5.12 -3.88
N GLU A 390 28.53 -4.11 -3.29
CA GLU A 390 28.96 -2.72 -3.45
C GLU A 390 30.33 -2.45 -2.83
N ALA A 391 30.64 -3.04 -1.67
CA ALA A 391 31.95 -2.89 -1.04
C ALA A 391 33.07 -3.49 -1.91
N VAL A 392 32.80 -4.63 -2.54
CA VAL A 392 33.71 -5.29 -3.48
C VAL A 392 33.89 -4.43 -4.74
N GLU A 393 32.82 -3.91 -5.33
CA GLU A 393 32.90 -3.01 -6.49
C GLU A 393 33.69 -1.74 -6.21
N ARG A 394 33.44 -1.07 -5.07
CA ARG A 394 34.19 0.12 -4.67
C ARG A 394 35.67 -0.20 -4.49
N SER A 395 35.99 -1.36 -3.91
CA SER A 395 37.37 -1.81 -3.74
C SER A 395 38.06 -2.09 -5.09
N LEU A 396 37.37 -2.74 -6.03
CA LEU A 396 37.84 -2.98 -7.39
C LEU A 396 38.09 -1.67 -8.15
N LYS A 397 37.13 -0.73 -8.11
CA LYS A 397 37.27 0.59 -8.75
C LYS A 397 38.47 1.36 -8.18
N ASN A 398 38.70 1.30 -6.87
CA ASN A 398 39.84 1.94 -6.21
C ASN A 398 41.20 1.28 -6.54
N LEU A 399 41.22 -0.02 -6.83
CA LEU A 399 42.44 -0.71 -7.28
C LEU A 399 42.75 -0.38 -8.73
N LEU A 400 41.72 -0.33 -9.58
CA LEU A 400 41.87 -0.02 -11.00
C LEU A 400 42.20 1.45 -11.28
N SER A 401 41.79 2.39 -10.41
CA SER A 401 42.12 3.81 -10.54
C SER A 401 43.53 4.19 -10.06
N LYS A 402 44.23 3.25 -9.40
CA LYS A 402 45.60 3.42 -8.90
C LYS A 402 46.68 2.87 -9.84
N ASN A 403 46.29 2.18 -10.91
CA ASN A 403 47.13 1.78 -12.03
C ASN A 403 46.87 2.69 -13.23
#